data_AF-A0A0M3JE08-F1
#
_entry.id   AF-A0A0M3JE08-F1
#
_cell.length_a   1.000
_cell.length_b   1.000
_cell.length_c   1.000
_cell.angle_alpha   90.00
_cell.angle_beta   90.00
_cell.angle_gamma   90.00
#
_symmetry.space_group_name_H-M   'P 1'
#
loop_
_entity.id
_entity.type
_entity.pdbx_description
1 polymer ?
#
loop_
_entity_poly.entity_id
_entity_poly.type
_entity_poly.pdbx_seq_one_letter_code
_entity_poly.pdbx_strand_id
1 'polypeptide(L)'
;LEALSETVGVDTTAPHFAFIDDPATIPTTQQARKNYYLARELGRRAARQLAAEWPTLFMYDRDEPRLEAFRPKAIPDPLQMEANEENLSELINMKEVINAVKLYERIRAENIEVSSELQVSDIYSALFSYNILKCSIHITSYKS
;
A
#
# COMPACT_ATOMS: atom_id res chain seq x y z
N LEU A 1 0.36 13.90 23.40
CA LEU A 1 -0.31 14.73 22.37
C LEU A 1 -1.81 14.85 22.66
N GLU A 2 -2.47 13.74 23.00
CA GLU A 2 -3.90 13.70 23.34
C GLU A 2 -4.31 14.72 24.43
N ALA A 3 -3.59 14.75 25.57
CA ALA A 3 -3.83 15.72 26.64
C ALA A 3 -3.75 17.19 26.18
N LEU A 4 -2.93 17.50 25.16
CA LEU A 4 -2.84 18.86 24.62
C LEU A 4 -3.97 19.15 23.64
N SER A 5 -4.32 18.19 22.77
CA SER A 5 -5.44 18.35 21.84
C SER A 5 -6.78 18.49 22.54
N GLU A 6 -6.94 17.90 23.74
CA GLU A 6 -8.15 18.08 24.55
C GLU A 6 -8.26 19.50 25.14
N THR A 7 -7.13 20.12 25.46
CA THR A 7 -7.10 21.47 26.06
C THR A 7 -7.25 22.60 25.04
N VAL A 8 -7.06 22.32 23.76
CA VAL A 8 -7.08 23.33 22.68
C VAL A 8 -8.28 23.09 21.77
N GLY A 9 -9.15 24.09 21.65
CA GLY A 9 -10.33 24.06 20.76
C GLY A 9 -9.99 24.32 19.29
N VAL A 10 -10.98 24.14 18.41
CA VAL A 10 -10.87 24.47 16.99
C VAL A 10 -10.83 25.99 16.79
N ASP A 11 -9.79 26.49 16.13
CA ASP A 11 -9.73 27.89 15.69
C ASP A 11 -10.69 28.12 14.51
N THR A 12 -11.64 29.03 14.69
CA THR A 12 -12.65 29.37 13.68
C THR A 12 -12.14 30.38 12.65
N THR A 13 -11.01 31.04 12.92
CA THR A 13 -10.43 32.09 12.08
C THR A 13 -9.35 31.55 11.13
N ALA A 14 -8.73 30.44 11.48
CA ALA A 14 -7.70 29.79 10.67
C ALA A 14 -8.28 28.77 9.67
N PRO A 15 -7.62 28.55 8.52
CA PRO A 15 -7.91 27.43 7.67
C PRO A 15 -7.59 26.10 8.37
N HIS A 16 -8.23 25.01 7.93
CA HIS A 16 -7.94 23.68 8.47
C HIS A 16 -6.46 23.31 8.25
N PHE A 17 -5.82 22.69 9.24
CA PHE A 17 -4.41 22.24 9.23
C PHE A 17 -3.98 21.40 8.01
N ALA A 18 -4.93 20.88 7.23
CA ALA A 18 -4.62 20.10 6.04
C ALA A 18 -4.14 20.96 4.87
N PHE A 19 -4.41 22.27 4.91
CA PHE A 19 -3.99 23.27 3.94
C PHE A 19 -2.71 23.96 4.40
N ILE A 20 -1.96 24.49 3.44
CA ILE A 20 -0.83 25.36 3.71
C ILE A 20 -1.39 26.71 4.17
N ASP A 21 -0.87 27.25 5.26
CA ASP A 21 -1.31 28.54 5.82
C ASP A 21 -0.67 29.72 5.07
N ASP A 22 -0.90 29.75 3.76
CA ASP A 22 -0.48 30.82 2.85
C ASP A 22 -1.71 31.28 2.05
N PRO A 23 -2.09 32.57 2.11
CA PRO A 23 -3.23 33.14 1.39
C PRO A 23 -3.29 32.79 -0.10
N ALA A 24 -2.14 32.62 -0.76
CA ALA A 24 -2.08 32.28 -2.19
C ALA A 24 -2.49 30.82 -2.49
N THR A 25 -2.38 29.94 -1.50
CA THR A 25 -2.56 28.48 -1.67
C THR A 25 -3.82 27.93 -1.03
N ILE A 26 -4.47 28.69 -0.13
CA ILE A 26 -5.68 28.26 0.58
C ILE A 26 -6.87 28.17 -0.40
N PRO A 27 -7.48 26.99 -0.57
CA PRO A 27 -8.61 26.85 -1.49
C PRO A 27 -9.90 27.44 -0.90
N THR A 28 -10.44 28.45 -1.58
CA THR A 28 -11.66 29.16 -1.17
C THR A 28 -12.95 28.44 -1.58
N THR A 29 -12.98 27.81 -2.76
CA THR A 29 -14.16 27.11 -3.28
C THR A 29 -14.14 25.61 -2.94
N GLN A 30 -15.33 24.99 -2.87
CA GLN A 30 -15.43 23.54 -2.61
C GLN A 30 -14.73 22.71 -3.70
N GLN A 31 -14.83 23.13 -4.96
CA GLN A 31 -14.14 22.44 -6.06
C GLN A 31 -12.62 22.55 -5.93
N ALA A 32 -12.10 23.72 -5.58
CA ALA A 32 -10.67 23.91 -5.33
C ALA A 32 -10.18 23.03 -4.17
N ARG A 33 -10.97 22.90 -3.10
CA ARG A 33 -10.65 22.00 -1.97
C ARG A 33 -10.56 20.54 -2.42
N LYS A 34 -11.54 20.05 -3.20
CA LYS A 34 -11.52 18.69 -3.76
C LYS A 34 -10.28 18.46 -4.64
N ASN A 35 -9.99 19.41 -5.54
CA ASN A 35 -8.83 19.33 -6.42
C ASN A 35 -7.51 19.34 -5.63
N TYR A 36 -7.40 20.14 -4.58
CA TYR A 36 -6.24 20.18 -3.69
C TYR A 36 -5.96 18.81 -3.07
N TYR A 37 -6.99 18.17 -2.49
CA TYR A 37 -6.84 16.84 -1.91
C TYR A 37 -6.49 15.77 -2.95
N LEU A 38 -7.11 15.82 -4.13
CA LEU A 38 -6.82 14.91 -5.23
C LEU A 38 -5.38 15.06 -5.71
N ALA A 39 -4.91 16.30 -5.92
CA ALA A 39 -3.54 16.58 -6.33
C ALA A 39 -2.52 16.10 -5.28
N ARG A 40 -2.81 16.33 -3.99
CA ARG A 40 -1.97 15.87 -2.88
C ARG A 40 -1.86 14.34 -2.84
N GLU A 41 -2.98 13.62 -2.98
CA GLU A 41 -2.97 12.16 -2.99
C GLU A 41 -2.32 11.60 -4.27
N LEU A 42 -2.52 12.25 -5.42
CA LEU A 42 -1.85 11.89 -6.66
C LEU A 42 -0.32 12.00 -6.53
N GLY A 43 0.18 13.12 -6.02
CA GLY A 43 1.60 13.32 -5.78
C GLY A 43 2.17 12.28 -4.80
N ARG A 44 1.40 11.94 -3.75
CA ARG A 44 1.76 10.89 -2.79
C ARG A 44 1.86 9.51 -3.44
N ARG A 45 0.92 9.15 -4.32
CA ARG A 45 0.94 7.88 -5.05
C ARG A 45 2.08 7.84 -6.06
N ALA A 46 2.30 8.93 -6.79
CA ALA A 46 3.42 9.04 -7.72
C ALA A 46 4.77 8.85 -6.99
N ALA A 47 4.97 9.54 -5.87
CA ALA A 47 6.17 9.38 -5.05
C ALA A 47 6.37 7.94 -4.56
N ARG A 48 5.30 7.27 -4.10
CA ARG A 48 5.35 5.85 -3.71
C ARG A 48 5.75 4.95 -4.88
N GLN A 49 5.23 5.21 -6.08
CA GLN A 49 5.57 4.45 -7.27
C GLN A 49 7.06 4.57 -7.62
N LEU A 50 7.60 5.80 -7.62
CA LEU A 50 9.02 6.04 -7.87
C LEU A 50 9.90 5.32 -6.82
N ALA A 51 9.45 5.34 -5.55
CA ALA A 51 10.16 4.68 -4.46
C ALA A 51 10.14 3.15 -4.58
N ALA A 52 9.06 2.57 -5.11
CA ALA A 52 8.96 1.14 -5.39
C ALA A 52 9.80 0.72 -6.61
N GLU A 53 9.93 1.59 -7.63
CA GLU A 53 10.69 1.31 -8.84
C GLU A 53 12.21 1.38 -8.61
N TRP A 54 12.67 2.34 -7.80
CA TRP A 54 14.09 2.50 -7.47
C TRP A 54 14.33 2.54 -5.95
N PRO A 55 14.13 1.41 -5.25
CA PRO A 55 14.29 1.34 -3.79
C PRO A 55 15.73 1.68 -3.35
N THR A 56 16.71 1.43 -4.22
CA THR A 56 18.14 1.71 -3.96
C THR A 56 18.43 3.19 -3.69
N LEU A 57 17.65 4.10 -4.27
CA LEU A 57 17.77 5.55 -4.04
C LEU A 57 17.34 5.96 -2.63
N PHE A 58 16.61 5.10 -1.92
CA PHE A 58 16.04 5.35 -0.60
C PHE A 58 16.70 4.51 0.52
N MET A 59 17.85 3.87 0.23
CA MET A 59 18.55 3.00 1.19
C MET A 59 19.47 3.74 2.17
N TYR A 60 19.56 5.08 2.07
CA TYR A 60 20.43 5.86 2.96
C TYR A 60 19.80 6.05 4.35
N ASP A 61 20.28 5.27 5.32
CA ASP A 61 19.75 5.22 6.67
C ASP A 61 20.61 6.06 7.64
N ARG A 62 19.97 6.98 8.37
CA ARG A 62 20.56 7.77 9.48
C ARG A 62 19.70 7.75 10.75
N ASP A 63 18.55 7.09 10.68
CA ASP A 63 17.54 7.01 11.73
C ASP A 63 17.88 5.89 12.73
N GLU A 64 17.91 6.25 14.01
CA GLU A 64 17.95 5.32 15.13
C GLU A 64 16.77 5.62 16.06
N PRO A 65 15.80 4.70 16.25
CA PRO A 65 15.70 3.37 15.67
C PRO A 65 15.34 3.39 14.18
N ARG A 66 15.74 2.33 13.47
CA ARG A 66 15.40 2.16 12.05
C ARG A 66 13.89 1.99 11.87
N LEU A 67 13.31 2.77 10.96
CA LEU A 67 11.87 2.74 10.68
C LEU A 67 11.56 2.04 9.36
N GLU A 68 11.12 0.78 9.44
CA GLU A 68 10.76 -0.07 8.29
C GLU A 68 9.64 0.55 7.44
N ALA A 69 8.71 1.31 8.03
CA ALA A 69 7.60 1.94 7.32
C ALA A 69 8.02 2.97 6.26
N PHE A 70 9.23 3.53 6.37
CA PHE A 70 9.78 4.50 5.42
C PHE A 70 10.73 3.86 4.40
N ARG A 71 10.85 2.52 4.40
CA ARG A 71 11.74 1.78 3.51
C ARG A 71 10.92 1.04 2.44
N PRO A 72 10.97 1.48 1.18
CA PRO A 72 10.38 0.74 0.09
C PRO A 72 11.04 -0.64 -0.01
N LYS A 73 10.23 -1.69 0.01
CA LYS A 73 10.69 -3.06 -0.24
C LYS A 73 10.38 -3.39 -1.69
N ALA A 74 11.37 -3.87 -2.43
CA ALA A 74 11.13 -4.42 -3.75
C ALA A 74 10.20 -5.62 -3.62
N ILE A 75 9.21 -5.71 -4.51
CA ILE A 75 8.40 -6.91 -4.61
C ILE A 75 9.34 -8.03 -5.06
N PRO A 76 9.51 -9.10 -4.27
CA PRO A 76 10.46 -10.15 -4.63
C PRO A 76 9.96 -10.89 -5.88
N ASP A 77 10.88 -11.14 -6.82
CA ASP A 77 10.57 -11.85 -8.05
C ASP A 77 10.37 -13.34 -7.72
N PRO A 78 9.19 -13.93 -8.00
CA PRO A 78 8.91 -15.34 -7.71
C PRO A 78 9.88 -16.31 -8.41
N LEU A 79 10.57 -15.89 -9.46
CA LEU A 79 11.60 -16.71 -10.12
C LEU A 79 12.92 -16.76 -9.35
N GLN A 80 13.24 -15.69 -8.62
CA GLN A 80 14.47 -15.58 -7.81
C GLN A 80 14.29 -16.12 -6.39
N MET A 81 13.06 -16.25 -5.92
CA MET A 81 12.75 -16.81 -4.61
C MET A 81 12.92 -18.34 -4.59
N GLU A 82 13.38 -18.85 -3.45
CA GLU A 82 13.40 -20.28 -3.18
C GLU A 82 11.98 -20.81 -2.99
N ALA A 83 11.73 -22.04 -3.48
CA ALA A 83 10.42 -22.69 -3.46
C ALA A 83 10.08 -23.26 -2.06
N ASN A 84 9.98 -22.37 -1.06
CA ASN A 84 9.73 -22.72 0.34
C ASN A 84 8.37 -22.20 0.82
N GLU A 85 7.82 -22.85 1.86
CA GLU A 85 6.54 -22.48 2.48
C GLU A 85 6.55 -21.08 3.09
N GLU A 86 7.67 -20.68 3.71
CA GLU A 86 7.84 -19.36 4.32
C GLU A 86 7.68 -18.23 3.28
N ASN A 87 8.36 -18.35 2.14
CA ASN A 87 8.29 -17.38 1.04
C ASN A 87 6.87 -17.25 0.46
N LEU A 88 6.14 -18.36 0.39
CA LEU A 88 4.74 -18.36 -0.04
C LEU A 88 3.86 -17.60 0.95
N SER A 89 4.07 -17.81 2.27
CA SER A 89 3.35 -17.08 3.32
C SER A 89 3.63 -15.58 3.28
N GLU A 90 4.87 -15.17 2.99
CA GLU A 90 5.24 -13.76 2.85
C GLU A 90 4.52 -13.09 1.67
N LEU A 91 4.47 -13.74 0.51
CA LEU A 91 3.77 -13.21 -0.67
C LEU A 91 2.26 -13.06 -0.42
N ILE A 92 1.66 -14.00 0.30
CA ILE A 92 0.25 -13.92 0.71
C ILE A 92 0.03 -12.73 1.65
N ASN A 93 0.91 -12.54 2.65
CA ASN A 93 0.84 -11.40 3.57
C ASN A 93 1.00 -10.06 2.85
N MET A 94 1.84 -10.01 1.81
CA MET A 94 1.98 -8.84 0.93
C MET A 94 0.81 -8.64 -0.03
N LYS A 95 -0.15 -9.59 -0.07
CA LYS A 95 -1.30 -9.62 -1.00
C LYS A 95 -0.89 -9.69 -2.48
N GLU A 96 0.29 -10.24 -2.75
CA GLU A 96 0.81 -10.43 -4.10
C GLU A 96 0.30 -11.74 -4.70
N VAL A 97 -1.01 -11.79 -4.97
CA VAL A 97 -1.72 -13.02 -5.37
C VAL A 97 -1.15 -13.66 -6.63
N ILE A 98 -0.79 -12.85 -7.63
CA ILE A 98 -0.26 -13.35 -8.90
C ILE A 98 1.10 -14.04 -8.69
N ASN A 99 1.97 -13.46 -7.86
CA ASN A 99 3.29 -14.02 -7.59
C ASN A 99 3.19 -15.25 -6.67
N ALA A 100 2.27 -15.23 -5.69
CA ALA A 100 2.00 -16.38 -4.83
C ALA A 100 1.54 -17.61 -5.65
N VAL A 101 0.64 -17.42 -6.63
CA VAL A 101 0.19 -18.52 -7.52
C VAL A 101 1.36 -19.09 -8.33
N LYS A 102 2.21 -18.24 -8.91
CA LYS A 102 3.38 -18.68 -9.67
C LYS A 102 4.37 -19.48 -8.82
N LEU A 103 4.63 -19.00 -7.60
CA LEU A 103 5.52 -19.70 -6.67
C LEU A 103 4.92 -21.05 -6.25
N TYR A 104 3.61 -21.11 -6.01
CA TYR A 104 2.91 -22.35 -5.69
C TYR A 104 2.97 -23.39 -6.83
N GLU A 105 2.78 -22.96 -8.08
CA GLU A 105 2.94 -23.85 -9.25
C GLU A 105 4.34 -24.44 -9.33
N ARG A 106 5.36 -23.65 -9.01
CA ARG A 106 6.76 -24.10 -8.96
C ARG A 106 7.02 -25.10 -7.83
N ILE A 107 6.55 -24.79 -6.62
CA ILE A 107 6.64 -25.69 -5.46
C ILE A 107 6.02 -27.05 -5.78
N ARG A 108 4.86 -27.05 -6.45
CA ARG A 108 4.18 -28.27 -6.91
C ARG A 108 5.01 -29.03 -7.96
N ALA A 109 5.66 -28.31 -8.89
CA ALA A 109 6.52 -28.93 -9.91
C ALA A 109 7.78 -29.58 -9.30
N GLU A 110 8.31 -29.03 -8.21
CA GLU A 110 9.47 -29.54 -7.48
C GLU A 110 9.10 -30.67 -6.47
N ASN A 111 7.81 -31.04 -6.38
CA ASN A 111 7.27 -32.06 -5.45
C ASN A 111 7.57 -31.78 -3.96
N ILE A 112 7.60 -30.51 -3.58
CA ILE A 112 7.76 -30.10 -2.18
C ILE A 112 6.39 -30.16 -1.51
N GLU A 113 6.28 -30.88 -0.39
CA GLU A 113 5.05 -30.94 0.40
C GLU A 113 4.82 -29.58 1.08
N VAL A 114 3.64 -29.01 0.85
CA VAL A 114 3.18 -27.77 1.51
C VAL A 114 2.08 -28.13 2.48
N SER A 115 2.07 -27.50 3.65
CA SER A 115 0.98 -27.64 4.62
C SER A 115 -0.39 -27.41 3.97
N SER A 116 -1.33 -28.33 4.23
CA SER A 116 -2.70 -28.30 3.71
C SER A 116 -3.50 -27.10 4.21
N GLU A 117 -3.10 -26.50 5.34
CA GLU A 117 -3.72 -25.30 5.90
C GLU A 117 -3.48 -24.07 5.00
N LEU A 118 -2.23 -23.82 4.58
CA LEU A 118 -1.88 -22.69 3.71
C LEU A 118 -2.51 -22.78 2.31
N GLN A 119 -2.67 -23.99 1.77
CA GLN A 119 -3.24 -24.19 0.44
C GLN A 119 -4.70 -23.74 0.36
N VAL A 120 -5.49 -24.06 1.38
CA VAL A 120 -6.95 -23.94 1.33
C VAL A 120 -7.44 -22.63 1.94
N SER A 121 -6.88 -22.16 3.06
CA SER A 121 -7.37 -20.94 3.71
C SER A 121 -6.82 -19.69 3.06
N ASP A 122 -5.53 -19.67 2.72
CA ASP A 122 -4.83 -18.41 2.50
C ASP A 122 -4.76 -18.03 1.03
N ILE A 123 -4.44 -18.99 0.15
CA ILE A 123 -4.40 -18.74 -1.30
C ILE A 123 -5.82 -18.50 -1.84
N TYR A 124 -6.81 -19.32 -1.45
CA TYR A 124 -8.19 -19.15 -1.92
C TYR A 124 -8.86 -17.89 -1.36
N SER A 125 -8.64 -17.53 -0.09
CA SER A 125 -9.17 -16.27 0.45
C SER A 125 -8.52 -15.04 -0.19
N ALA A 126 -7.21 -15.09 -0.46
CA ALA A 126 -6.51 -14.05 -1.20
C ALA A 126 -7.04 -13.92 -2.63
N LEU A 127 -7.25 -15.02 -3.35
CA LEU A 127 -7.85 -15.03 -4.69
C LEU A 127 -9.30 -14.50 -4.70
N PHE A 128 -10.10 -14.87 -3.71
CA PHE A 128 -11.50 -14.46 -3.60
C PHE A 128 -11.61 -12.96 -3.32
N SER A 129 -10.84 -12.45 -2.35
CA SER A 129 -10.79 -11.02 -2.04
C SER A 129 -10.29 -10.19 -3.22
N TYR A 130 -9.26 -10.67 -3.94
CA TYR A 130 -8.75 -9.99 -5.13
C TYR A 130 -9.78 -9.92 -6.27
N ASN A 131 -10.51 -11.01 -6.52
CA ASN A 131 -11.57 -11.03 -7.52
C ASN A 131 -12.76 -10.11 -7.17
N ILE A 132 -13.15 -10.05 -5.90
CA ILE A 132 -14.21 -9.13 -5.44
C ILE A 132 -13.80 -7.67 -5.64
N LEU A 133 -12.55 -7.33 -5.30
CA LEU A 133 -12.03 -5.96 -5.46
C LEU A 133 -11.99 -5.56 -6.94
N LYS A 134 -11.49 -6.45 -7.82
CA LYS A 134 -11.45 -6.20 -9.27
C LYS A 134 -12.85 -6.01 -9.87
N CYS A 135 -13.82 -6.82 -9.44
CA CYS A 135 -15.21 -6.70 -9.88
C CYS A 135 -15.86 -5.39 -9.40
N SER A 136 -15.57 -4.98 -8.16
CA SER A 136 -16.11 -3.74 -7.58
C SER A 136 -15.59 -2.47 -8.28
N ILE A 137 -14.30 -2.43 -8.62
CA ILE A 137 -13.68 -1.32 -9.38
C ILE A 137 -14.31 -1.20 -10.78
N HIS A 138 -14.54 -2.34 -11.43
CA HIS A 138 -15.21 -2.40 -12.74
C HIS A 138 -16.62 -1.82 -12.65
N ILE A 139 -17.43 -2.21 -11.67
CA ILE A 139 -18.82 -1.70 -11.51
C ILE A 139 -18.85 -0.18 -11.23
N THR A 140 -17.89 0.36 -10.47
CA THR A 140 -17.82 1.81 -10.22
C THR A 140 -17.44 2.64 -11.44
N SER A 141 -16.68 2.07 -12.39
CA SER A 141 -16.30 2.75 -13.65
C SER A 141 -17.46 2.93 -14.63
N TYR A 142 -18.55 2.15 -14.49
CA TYR A 142 -19.74 2.25 -15.35
C TYR A 142 -20.87 3.09 -14.73
N LYS A 143 -20.65 3.68 -13.55
CA LYS A 143 -21.63 4.50 -12.83
C LYS A 143 -21.31 6.01 -12.80
N SER A 144 -20.31 6.46 -13.55
CA SER A 144 -20.01 7.89 -13.76
C SER A 144 -20.57 8.40 -15.07
#